data_AF-A0A316EEX5-F1
#
_entry.id   AF-A0A316EEX5-F1
#
_cell.length_a   1.000
_cell.length_b   1.000
_cell.length_c   1.000
_cell.angle_alpha   90.00
_cell.angle_beta   90.00
_cell.angle_gamma   90.00
#
_symmetry.space_group_name_H-M   'P 1'
#
loop_
_entity.id
_entity.type
_entity.pdbx_description
1 polymer ?
#
loop_
_entity_poly.entity_id
_entity_poly.type
_entity_poly.pdbx_seq_one_letter_code
_entity_poly.pdbx_strand_id
1 'polypeptide(L)'
;MKDEDIFDILDGIASEETMRQHHKMLAENTDYQSLFNEYAQTHALLTDVSIEKTAFNFTDKLIDRWELSQEVVTVRKTSKLPIYFLSLMAVLFVCLFITVLPMLNSQAIQVDLSKPLRILQDKGFTRLFLIINVLVALFFIDKRVLKPYFQKRLGL
;
A
#
# COMPACT_ATOMS: atom_id res chain seq x y z
N MET A 1 -41.05 -4.98 38.48
CA MET A 1 -39.65 -5.31 38.15
C MET A 1 -39.64 -5.80 36.73
N LYS A 2 -38.68 -5.37 35.92
CA LYS A 2 -38.53 -5.81 34.52
C LYS A 2 -37.63 -7.04 34.46
N ASP A 3 -37.69 -7.76 33.36
CA ASP A 3 -36.84 -8.94 33.16
C ASP A 3 -35.35 -8.56 33.07
N GLU A 4 -35.03 -7.38 32.52
CA GLU A 4 -33.67 -6.80 32.50
C GLU A 4 -33.09 -6.68 33.91
N ASP A 5 -33.90 -6.23 34.88
CA ASP A 5 -33.47 -6.07 36.28
C ASP A 5 -33.11 -7.44 36.91
N ILE A 6 -33.70 -8.54 36.43
CA ILE A 6 -33.40 -9.89 36.91
C ILE A 6 -32.03 -10.35 36.39
N PHE A 7 -31.73 -10.09 35.12
CA PHE A 7 -30.43 -10.42 34.54
C PHE A 7 -29.29 -9.63 35.16
N ASP A 8 -29.50 -8.33 35.42
CA ASP A 8 -28.51 -7.50 36.11
C ASP A 8 -28.15 -8.06 37.50
N ILE A 9 -29.11 -8.67 38.19
CA ILE A 9 -28.88 -9.33 39.49
C ILE A 9 -28.09 -10.63 39.31
N LEU A 10 -28.45 -11.46 38.34
CA LEU A 10 -27.76 -12.72 38.07
C LEU A 10 -26.31 -12.51 37.60
N ASP A 11 -26.07 -11.43 36.85
CA ASP A 11 -24.73 -11.03 36.39
C ASP A 11 -23.92 -10.26 37.46
N GLY A 12 -24.55 -9.90 38.59
CA GLY A 12 -23.89 -9.22 39.71
C GLY A 12 -23.61 -7.73 39.48
N ILE A 13 -24.28 -7.10 38.52
CA ILE A 13 -24.14 -5.68 38.16
C ILE A 13 -25.30 -4.80 38.63
N ALA A 14 -26.29 -5.40 39.30
CA ALA A 14 -27.48 -4.71 39.77
C ALA A 14 -27.19 -3.57 40.76
N SER A 15 -27.96 -2.49 40.65
CA SER A 15 -27.93 -1.38 41.59
C SER A 15 -28.50 -1.75 42.96
N GLU A 16 -28.12 -1.04 44.02
CA GLU A 16 -28.61 -1.29 45.38
C GLU A 16 -30.15 -1.18 45.50
N GLU A 17 -30.77 -0.28 44.73
CA GLU A 17 -32.23 -0.11 44.70
C GLU A 17 -32.91 -1.34 44.07
N THR A 18 -32.34 -1.85 42.98
CA THR A 18 -32.81 -3.07 42.31
C THR A 18 -32.71 -4.29 43.24
N MET A 19 -31.63 -4.39 44.02
CA MET A 19 -31.44 -5.44 45.02
C MET A 19 -32.48 -5.37 46.15
N ARG A 20 -32.80 -4.18 46.65
CA ARG A 20 -33.88 -4.01 47.66
C ARG A 20 -35.23 -4.45 47.12
N GLN A 21 -35.55 -4.08 45.88
CA GLN A 21 -36.80 -4.46 45.25
C GLN A 21 -36.88 -5.98 45.00
N HIS A 22 -35.76 -6.59 44.59
CA HIS A 22 -35.64 -8.03 44.45
C HIS A 22 -35.89 -8.77 45.77
N HIS A 23 -35.26 -8.35 46.88
CA HIS A 23 -35.50 -8.96 48.19
C HIS A 23 -36.95 -8.83 48.64
N LYS A 24 -37.59 -7.68 48.37
CA LYS A 24 -39.01 -7.48 48.65
C LYS A 24 -39.89 -8.42 47.82
N MET A 25 -39.65 -8.51 46.51
CA MET A 25 -40.42 -9.36 45.60
C MET A 25 -40.22 -10.85 45.88
N LEU A 26 -39.02 -11.27 46.27
CA LEU A 26 -38.76 -12.62 46.76
C LEU A 26 -39.56 -12.94 48.02
N ALA A 27 -39.78 -11.99 48.94
CA ALA A 27 -40.54 -12.25 50.16
C ALA A 27 -42.06 -12.27 49.93
N GLU A 28 -42.55 -11.45 49.01
CA GLU A 28 -43.99 -11.17 48.86
C GLU A 28 -44.67 -11.97 47.75
N ASN A 29 -43.92 -12.47 46.75
CA ASN A 29 -44.50 -13.05 45.53
C ASN A 29 -43.89 -14.42 45.18
N THR A 30 -44.72 -15.46 45.26
CA THR A 30 -44.37 -16.85 44.91
C THR A 30 -44.12 -17.05 43.42
N ASP A 31 -44.85 -16.35 42.56
CA ASP A 31 -44.70 -16.48 41.10
C ASP A 31 -43.36 -15.89 40.66
N TYR A 32 -42.97 -14.77 41.27
CA TYR A 32 -41.66 -14.16 41.06
C TYR A 32 -40.51 -15.06 41.54
N GLN A 33 -40.66 -15.74 42.69
CA GLN A 33 -39.66 -16.71 43.14
C GLN A 33 -39.47 -17.84 42.11
N SER A 34 -40.57 -18.37 41.57
CA SER A 34 -40.50 -19.44 40.56
C SER A 34 -39.81 -18.96 39.29
N LEU A 35 -40.16 -17.77 38.80
CA LEU A 35 -39.55 -17.15 37.62
C LEU A 35 -38.05 -16.89 37.82
N PHE A 36 -37.67 -16.34 38.98
CA PHE A 36 -36.27 -16.09 39.31
C PHE A 36 -35.46 -17.39 39.36
N ASN A 37 -36.03 -18.45 39.95
CA ASN A 37 -35.37 -19.76 40.00
C ASN A 37 -35.17 -20.38 38.62
N GLU A 38 -36.14 -20.25 37.71
CA GLU A 38 -36.01 -20.72 36.32
C GLU A 38 -34.88 -19.98 35.58
N TYR A 39 -34.82 -18.65 35.71
CA TYR A 39 -33.74 -17.86 35.12
C TYR A 39 -32.38 -18.15 35.76
N ALA A 40 -32.31 -18.30 37.08
CA ALA A 40 -31.07 -18.65 37.78
C ALA A 40 -30.54 -20.03 37.34
N GLN A 41 -31.43 -21.02 37.16
CA GLN A 41 -31.05 -22.34 36.64
C GLN A 41 -30.53 -22.25 35.20
N THR A 42 -31.21 -21.49 34.34
CA THR A 42 -30.80 -21.30 32.96
C THR A 42 -29.45 -20.59 32.87
N HIS A 43 -29.24 -19.55 33.68
CA HIS A 43 -27.98 -18.82 33.77
C HIS A 43 -26.84 -19.72 34.26
N ALA A 44 -27.07 -20.54 35.27
CA ALA A 44 -26.10 -21.52 35.75
C ALA A 44 -25.74 -22.54 34.66
N LEU A 45 -26.72 -23.06 33.92
CA LEU A 45 -26.50 -23.96 32.79
C LEU A 45 -25.67 -23.30 31.69
N LEU A 46 -25.94 -22.04 31.36
CA LEU A 46 -25.18 -21.28 30.36
C LEU A 46 -23.76 -20.96 30.80
N THR A 47 -23.55 -20.75 32.10
CA THR A 47 -22.22 -20.52 32.70
C THR A 47 -21.41 -21.82 32.73
N ASP A 48 -22.07 -22.96 32.94
CA ASP A 48 -21.43 -24.29 32.99
C ASP A 48 -21.20 -24.89 31.59
N VAL A 49 -21.91 -24.38 30.57
CA VAL A 49 -21.54 -24.60 29.17
C VAL A 49 -20.16 -23.97 28.97
N SER A 50 -19.14 -24.82 28.85
CA SER A 50 -17.81 -24.47 28.36
C SER A 50 -17.94 -23.81 26.98
N ILE A 51 -18.20 -22.51 26.95
CA ILE A 51 -17.95 -21.68 25.77
C ILE A 51 -16.47 -21.88 25.50
N GLU A 52 -16.14 -22.51 24.38
CA GLU A 52 -14.76 -22.74 23.96
C GLU A 52 -14.00 -21.43 24.16
N LYS A 53 -13.13 -21.39 25.18
CA LYS A 53 -12.29 -20.21 25.42
C LYS A 53 -11.60 -19.94 24.11
N THR A 54 -11.77 -18.74 23.57
CA THR A 54 -10.93 -18.25 22.49
C THR A 54 -9.51 -18.59 22.88
N ALA A 55 -8.83 -19.38 22.04
CA ALA A 55 -7.48 -19.82 22.34
C ALA A 55 -6.69 -18.58 22.76
N PHE A 56 -6.00 -18.64 23.90
CA PHE A 56 -5.30 -17.48 24.49
C PHE A 56 -4.40 -16.75 23.48
N ASN A 57 -3.97 -17.46 22.43
CA ASN A 57 -3.11 -16.98 21.35
C ASN A 57 -3.84 -16.77 20.02
N PHE A 58 -5.17 -16.62 20.00
CA PHE A 58 -5.94 -16.44 18.77
C PHE A 58 -5.55 -15.12 18.08
N THR A 59 -5.46 -14.04 18.87
CA THR A 59 -5.05 -12.72 18.39
C THR A 59 -3.61 -12.76 17.88
N ASP A 60 -2.69 -13.40 18.62
CA ASP A 60 -1.29 -13.52 18.21
C ASP A 60 -1.15 -14.33 16.93
N LYS A 61 -1.83 -15.47 16.82
CA LYS A 61 -1.82 -16.30 15.60
C LYS A 61 -2.45 -15.58 14.40
N LEU A 62 -3.41 -14.69 14.62
CA LEU A 62 -4.00 -13.88 13.55
C LEU A 62 -3.03 -12.78 13.09
N ILE A 63 -2.38 -12.10 14.03
CA ILE A 63 -1.40 -11.05 13.72
C ILE A 63 -0.20 -11.66 13.00
N ASP A 64 0.31 -12.79 13.48
CA ASP A 64 1.42 -13.52 12.85
C ASP A 64 1.07 -13.90 11.40
N ARG A 65 -0.15 -14.41 11.16
CA ARG A 65 -0.59 -14.76 9.80
C ARG A 65 -0.86 -13.55 8.92
N TRP A 66 -1.34 -12.45 9.51
CA TRP A 66 -1.57 -11.19 8.79
C TRP A 66 -0.24 -10.60 8.31
N GLU A 67 0.76 -10.55 9.18
CA GLU A 67 2.10 -10.05 8.85
C GLU A 67 2.80 -10.92 7.79
N LEU A 68 2.67 -12.26 7.88
CA LEU A 68 3.18 -13.19 6.87
C LEU A 68 2.50 -13.04 5.50
N SER A 69 1.25 -12.58 5.45
CA SER A 69 0.52 -12.38 4.20
C SER A 69 0.81 -11.04 3.50
N GLN A 70 1.47 -10.11 4.19
CA GLN A 70 1.90 -8.84 3.62
C GLN A 70 3.21 -8.99 2.84
N GLU A 71 3.31 -9.99 1.97
CA GLU A 71 4.37 -9.99 0.96
C GLU A 71 4.20 -8.73 0.12
N VAL A 72 5.18 -7.82 0.26
CA VAL A 72 5.23 -6.56 -0.48
C VAL A 72 5.28 -6.91 -1.94
N VAL A 73 4.13 -6.83 -2.63
CA VAL A 73 4.06 -6.98 -4.08
C VAL A 73 4.85 -5.82 -4.68
N THR A 74 6.14 -6.03 -4.90
CA THR A 74 7.00 -5.04 -5.54
C THR A 74 6.56 -4.93 -6.99
N VAL A 75 5.67 -3.99 -7.27
CA VAL A 75 5.27 -3.67 -8.63
C VAL A 75 6.50 -3.12 -9.35
N ARG A 76 7.15 -3.97 -10.14
CA ARG A 76 8.33 -3.61 -10.93
C ARG A 76 7.89 -2.60 -11.99
N LYS A 77 7.94 -1.31 -11.66
CA LYS A 77 7.65 -0.21 -12.59
C LYS A 77 8.64 -0.30 -13.76
N THR A 78 8.17 -0.80 -14.90
CA THR A 78 8.94 -0.84 -16.14
C THR A 78 9.09 0.60 -16.64
N SER A 79 10.27 1.18 -16.42
CA SER A 79 10.55 2.52 -16.91
C SER A 79 10.68 2.47 -18.44
N LYS A 80 9.79 3.17 -19.15
CA LYS A 80 9.85 3.33 -20.63
C LYS A 80 10.94 4.31 -21.08
N LEU A 81 11.68 4.91 -20.14
CA LEU A 81 12.73 5.90 -20.39
C LEU A 81 13.89 5.40 -21.29
N PRO A 82 14.35 4.14 -21.21
CA PRO A 82 15.35 3.61 -22.14
C PRO A 82 14.86 3.58 -23.59
N ILE A 83 13.56 3.38 -23.81
CA ILE A 83 12.95 3.36 -25.15
C ILE A 83 12.95 4.77 -25.75
N TYR A 84 12.61 5.78 -24.95
CA TYR A 84 12.68 7.18 -25.37
C TYR A 84 14.13 7.62 -25.67
N PHE A 85 15.10 7.20 -24.86
CA PHE A 85 16.51 7.48 -25.12
C PHE A 85 17.00 6.82 -26.42
N LEU A 86 16.65 5.55 -26.64
CA LEU A 86 17.03 4.83 -27.86
C LEU A 86 16.39 5.46 -29.10
N SER A 87 15.14 5.88 -29.00
CA SER A 87 14.44 6.61 -30.07
C SER A 87 15.13 7.94 -30.39
N LEU A 88 15.51 8.72 -29.37
CA LEU A 88 16.22 9.99 -29.58
C LEU A 88 17.59 9.77 -30.23
N MET A 89 18.34 8.76 -29.79
CA MET A 89 19.64 8.40 -30.38
C MET A 89 19.51 7.93 -31.83
N ALA A 90 18.46 7.18 -32.17
CA ALA A 90 18.21 6.73 -33.54
C ALA A 90 17.92 7.91 -34.48
N VAL A 91 17.10 8.87 -34.05
CA VAL A 91 16.83 10.11 -34.82
C VAL A 91 18.14 10.89 -35.04
N LEU A 92 18.96 11.00 -33.99
CA LEU A 92 20.28 11.63 -34.05
C LEU A 92 21.20 10.97 -35.07
N PHE A 93 21.24 9.64 -35.08
CA PHE A 93 22.07 8.86 -36.00
C PHE A 93 21.62 9.04 -37.45
N VAL A 94 20.31 9.06 -37.71
CA VAL A 94 19.75 9.32 -39.04
C VAL A 94 20.10 10.74 -39.50
N CYS A 95 19.97 11.75 -38.64
CA CYS A 95 20.36 13.12 -38.96
C CYS A 95 21.87 13.26 -39.23
N LEU A 96 22.70 12.57 -38.46
CA LEU A 96 24.15 12.56 -38.67
C LEU A 96 24.51 11.87 -39.99
N PHE A 97 23.83 10.76 -40.31
CA PHE A 97 24.02 10.07 -41.59
C PHE A 97 23.63 10.97 -42.77
N ILE A 98 22.49 11.64 -42.71
CA ILE A 98 22.04 12.54 -43.79
C ILE A 98 22.97 13.76 -43.94
N THR A 99 23.62 14.22 -42.88
CA THR A 99 24.54 15.39 -42.95
C THR A 99 25.95 15.01 -43.39
N VAL A 100 26.45 13.83 -43.00
CA VAL A 100 27.83 13.41 -43.27
C VAL A 100 27.96 12.64 -44.59
N LEU A 101 26.95 11.86 -44.99
CA LEU A 101 26.99 11.05 -46.21
C LEU A 101 27.14 11.87 -47.52
N PRO A 102 26.47 13.03 -47.69
CA PRO A 102 26.67 13.90 -48.86
C PRO A 102 28.04 14.58 -48.89
N MET A 103 28.69 14.69 -47.72
CA MET A 103 30.02 15.28 -47.60
C MET A 103 31.13 14.29 -48.03
N LEU A 104 30.85 12.98 -47.94
CA LEU A 104 31.76 11.91 -48.33
C LEU A 104 31.56 11.44 -49.78
N ASN A 105 30.40 11.70 -50.39
CA ASN A 105 30.09 11.23 -51.74
C ASN A 105 29.61 12.40 -52.61
N SER A 106 30.46 12.88 -53.52
CA SER A 106 30.23 14.07 -54.36
C SER A 106 29.13 13.93 -55.42
N GLN A 107 28.30 12.89 -55.36
CA GLN A 107 27.12 12.70 -56.18
C GLN A 107 25.88 12.61 -55.28
N ALA A 108 25.50 13.75 -54.70
CA ALA A 108 24.36 13.84 -53.79
C ALA A 108 23.05 13.90 -54.57
N ILE A 109 22.17 12.92 -54.31
CA ILE A 109 20.73 12.99 -54.56
C ILE A 109 20.22 14.27 -53.88
N GLN A 110 19.62 15.17 -54.65
CA GLN A 110 19.06 16.43 -54.14
C GLN A 110 17.78 16.14 -53.35
N VAL A 111 17.93 15.88 -52.05
CA VAL A 111 16.83 15.99 -51.10
C VAL A 111 16.94 17.40 -50.50
N ASP A 112 15.97 18.28 -50.80
CA ASP A 112 15.97 19.66 -50.30
C ASP A 112 15.66 19.69 -48.79
N LEU A 113 16.71 19.48 -48.00
CA LEU A 113 16.74 19.59 -46.53
C LEU A 113 17.21 20.98 -46.06
N SER A 114 17.19 21.99 -46.93
CA SER A 114 17.76 23.32 -46.65
C SER A 114 17.25 23.97 -45.36
N LYS A 115 16.01 23.68 -44.96
CA LYS A 115 15.37 24.21 -43.74
C LYS A 115 15.81 23.52 -42.44
N PRO A 116 15.72 22.18 -42.29
CA PRO A 116 16.20 21.51 -41.08
C PRO A 116 17.73 21.53 -40.92
N LEU A 117 18.50 21.54 -42.01
CA LEU A 117 19.97 21.60 -41.93
C LEU A 117 20.47 22.94 -41.36
N ARG A 118 19.82 24.06 -41.71
CA ARG A 118 20.18 25.39 -41.20
C ARG A 118 19.98 25.51 -39.69
N ILE A 119 18.99 24.81 -39.13
CA ILE A 119 18.74 24.76 -37.68
C ILE A 119 19.80 23.91 -36.98
N LEU A 120 20.26 22.82 -37.60
CA LEU A 120 21.32 21.98 -37.05
C LEU A 120 22.72 22.62 -37.12
N GLN A 121 22.95 23.46 -38.14
CA GLN A 121 24.22 24.17 -38.35
C GLN A 121 24.40 25.37 -37.41
N ASP A 122 23.33 25.78 -36.72
CA ASP A 122 23.43 26.78 -35.67
C ASP A 122 24.22 26.22 -34.48
N LYS A 123 25.39 26.80 -34.25
CA LYS A 123 26.30 26.45 -33.15
C LYS A 123 25.61 26.54 -31.80
N GLY A 124 24.61 27.42 -31.65
CA GLY A 124 23.79 27.53 -30.44
C GLY A 124 22.95 26.28 -30.22
N PHE A 125 22.22 25.86 -31.26
CA PHE A 125 21.38 24.66 -31.22
C PHE A 125 22.19 23.39 -30.97
N THR A 126 23.33 23.21 -31.66
CA THR A 126 24.18 22.04 -31.44
C THR A 126 24.71 21.98 -30.02
N ARG A 127 25.17 23.11 -29.46
CA ARG A 127 25.67 23.16 -28.07
C ARG A 127 24.57 22.88 -27.04
N LEU A 128 23.40 23.49 -27.21
CA LEU A 128 22.25 23.27 -26.33
C LEU A 128 21.83 21.80 -26.35
N PHE A 129 21.76 21.21 -27.55
CA PHE A 129 21.41 19.82 -27.73
C PHE A 129 22.48 18.86 -27.16
N LEU A 130 23.76 19.20 -27.25
CA LEU A 130 24.86 18.44 -26.63
C LEU A 130 24.78 18.51 -25.09
N ILE A 131 24.49 19.69 -24.53
CA ILE A 131 24.28 19.88 -23.08
C ILE A 131 23.09 19.03 -22.58
N ILE A 132 21.98 19.02 -23.33
CA ILE A 132 20.81 18.20 -22.98
C ILE A 132 21.17 16.71 -23.02
N ASN A 133 21.89 16.26 -24.05
CA ASN A 133 22.33 14.87 -24.13
C ASN A 133 23.30 14.49 -22.99
N VAL A 134 24.22 15.40 -22.62
CA VAL A 134 25.12 15.19 -21.47
C VAL A 134 24.33 15.14 -20.16
N LEU A 135 23.34 16.01 -19.95
CA LEU A 135 22.47 15.97 -18.78
C LEU A 135 21.69 14.65 -18.68
N VAL A 136 21.15 14.16 -19.80
CA VAL A 136 20.44 12.88 -19.85
C VAL A 136 21.40 11.71 -19.58
N ALA A 137 22.60 11.73 -20.16
CA ALA A 137 23.64 10.73 -19.90
C ALA A 137 24.07 10.75 -18.43
N LEU A 138 24.25 11.93 -17.85
CA LEU A 138 24.60 12.12 -16.44
C LEU A 138 23.50 11.61 -15.53
N PHE A 139 22.23 11.83 -15.85
CA PHE A 139 21.09 11.28 -15.11
C PHE A 139 21.03 9.74 -15.17
N PHE A 140 21.43 9.15 -16.30
CA PHE A 140 21.49 7.70 -16.47
C PHE A 140 22.67 7.07 -15.71
N ILE A 141 23.81 7.76 -15.70
CA ILE A 141 24.99 7.40 -14.91
C ILE A 141 24.69 7.56 -13.42
N ASP A 142 24.10 8.67 -12.99
CA ASP A 142 23.69 8.93 -11.60
C ASP A 142 22.78 7.80 -11.09
N LYS A 143 21.71 7.46 -11.81
CA LYS A 143 20.83 6.35 -11.40
C LYS A 143 21.47 4.96 -11.39
N ARG A 144 22.53 4.71 -12.17
CA ARG A 144 23.23 3.41 -12.18
C ARG A 144 24.42 3.36 -11.23
N VAL A 145 25.11 4.48 -11.03
CA VAL A 145 26.37 4.59 -10.30
C VAL A 145 26.12 5.11 -8.87
N LEU A 146 25.27 6.11 -8.66
CA LEU A 146 25.04 6.68 -7.33
C LEU A 146 23.99 5.90 -6.52
N LYS A 147 23.01 5.28 -7.17
CA LYS A 147 21.98 4.47 -6.50
C LYS A 147 22.54 3.33 -5.61
N PRO A 148 23.53 2.52 -6.05
CA PRO A 148 24.15 1.52 -5.17
C PRO A 148 25.00 2.14 -4.04
N TYR A 149 25.55 3.35 -4.22
CA TYR A 149 26.29 4.05 -3.17
C TYR A 149 25.37 4.61 -2.07
N PHE A 150 24.18 5.08 -2.44
CA PHE A 150 23.18 5.55 -1.46
C PHE A 150 22.45 4.40 -0.74
N GLN A 151 22.23 3.25 -1.40
CA GLN A 151 21.67 2.07 -0.74
C GLN A 151 22.62 1.46 0.30
N LYS A 152 23.92 1.37 -0.01
CA LYS A 152 24.93 0.86 0.95
C LYS A 152 25.06 1.72 2.21
N ARG A 153 24.77 3.02 2.14
CA ARG A 153 24.88 3.94 3.28
C ARG A 153 23.62 4.01 4.14
N LEU A 154 22.48 3.55 3.63
CA LEU A 154 21.19 3.55 4.30
C LEU A 154 20.78 2.20 4.90
N GLY A 155 21.63 1.17 4.80
CA GLY A 155 21.42 -0.10 5.51
C GLY A 155 20.07 -0.76 5.19
N LEU A 156 19.76 -0.90 3.90
CA LEU A 156 18.71 -1.79 3.38
C LEU A 156 19.37 -2.92 2.59
#